data_AF-A0A392QRN4-F1
#
_entry.id   AF-A0A392QRN4-F1
#
_cell.length_a   1.000
_cell.length_b   1.000
_cell.length_c   1.000
_cell.angle_alpha   90.00
_cell.angle_beta   90.00
_cell.angle_gamma   90.00
#
_symmetry.space_group_name_H-M   'P 1'
#
loop_
_entity.id
_entity.type
_entity.pdbx_description
1 polymer ?
#
loop_
_entity_poly.entity_id
_entity_poly.type
_entity_poly.pdbx_seq_one_letter_code
_entity_poly.pdbx_strand_id
1 'polypeptide(L)' 'MPTNMRGGNGKVAYIDTEGTFRPDRIVPIAERFGMDPGAVLDNIIYARAYTYEHQYNLLLGLAAKMSEEPFRLLVRCY' A
#
# COMPACT_ATOMS: atom_id res chain seq x y z
N MET A 1 -7.56 7.63 4.92
CA MET A 1 -8.03 8.44 6.06
C MET A 1 -7.60 9.89 5.91
N PRO A 2 -8.47 10.86 6.20
CA PRO A 2 -8.15 12.29 6.17
C PRO A 2 -7.19 12.71 7.31
N THR A 3 -6.53 13.85 7.13
CA THR A 3 -5.47 14.38 8.03
C THR A 3 -5.98 14.75 9.42
N ASN A 4 -7.24 15.17 9.54
CA ASN A 4 -7.92 15.43 10.81
C ASN A 4 -8.10 14.18 11.70
N MET A 5 -8.06 12.98 11.11
CA MET A 5 -8.07 11.69 11.81
C MET A 5 -6.66 11.09 11.95
N ARG A 6 -5.61 11.91 11.88
CA ARG A 6 -4.19 11.47 11.86
C ARG A 6 -3.85 10.56 10.66
N GLY A 7 -4.67 10.59 9.60
CA GLY A 7 -4.41 9.87 8.36
C GLY A 7 -3.53 10.65 7.39
N GLY A 8 -2.89 9.96 6.44
CA GLY A 8 -2.05 10.61 5.43
C GLY A 8 -2.80 11.24 4.25
N ASN A 9 -4.10 10.95 4.11
CA ASN A 9 -4.90 11.25 2.90
C ASN A 9 -4.16 10.96 1.58
N GLY A 10 -3.51 9.80 1.50
CA GLY A 10 -2.79 9.36 0.32
C GLY A 10 -2.77 7.85 0.24
N LYS A 11 -2.36 7.34 -0.92
CA LYS A 11 -2.26 5.91 -1.19
C LYS A 11 -1.10 5.27 -0.44
N VAL A 12 -1.19 3.96 -0.24
CA VAL A 12 -0.14 3.13 0.36
C VAL A 12 0.41 2.22 -0.73
N ALA A 13 1.72 2.06 -0.78
CA ALA A 13 2.35 1.06 -1.64
C ALA A 13 3.00 -0.03 -0.79
N TYR A 14 2.78 -1.29 -1.18
CA TYR A 14 3.26 -2.47 -0.49
C TYR A 14 4.02 -3.37 -1.48
N ILE A 15 5.33 -3.50 -1.28
CA ILE A 15 6.17 -4.42 -2.04
C ILE A 15 6.45 -5.65 -1.17
N ASP A 16 5.97 -6.80 -1.62
CA ASP A 16 5.98 -8.06 -0.88
C ASP A 16 6.95 -9.06 -1.53
N THR A 17 8.00 -9.45 -0.82
CA THR A 17 8.98 -10.43 -1.31
C THR A 17 8.62 -11.87 -0.92
N GLU A 18 7.87 -12.06 0.17
CA GLU A 18 7.56 -13.38 0.72
C GLU A 18 6.14 -13.86 0.44
N GLY A 19 5.26 -12.97 -0.04
CA GLY A 19 3.85 -13.29 -0.18
C GLY A 19 3.13 -13.27 1.17
N THR A 20 3.52 -12.37 2.08
CA THR A 20 2.96 -12.27 3.43
C THR A 20 1.79 -11.29 3.53
N PHE A 21 1.55 -10.48 2.50
CA PHE A 21 0.40 -9.59 2.47
C PHE A 21 -0.91 -10.39 2.47
N ARG A 22 -1.86 -9.98 3.32
CA ARG A 22 -3.18 -10.60 3.46
C ARG A 22 -4.25 -9.51 3.50
N PRO A 23 -5.01 -9.30 2.41
CA PRO A 23 -6.10 -8.31 2.37
C PRO A 23 -7.11 -8.49 3.50
N ASP A 24 -7.41 -9.73 3.87
CA ASP A 24 -8.36 -10.05 4.95
C ASP A 24 -7.92 -9.51 6.31
N ARG A 25 -6.62 -9.27 6.52
CA ARG A 25 -6.12 -8.62 7.75
C ARG A 25 -6.38 -7.12 7.78
N ILE A 26 -6.63 -6.49 6.63
CA ILE A 26 -6.90 -5.05 6.51
C ILE A 26 -8.37 -4.75 6.79
N VAL A 27 -9.29 -5.66 6.41
CA VAL A 27 -10.74 -5.51 6.61
C VAL A 27 -11.12 -5.14 8.06
N PRO A 28 -10.73 -5.90 9.11
CA PRO A 28 -11.10 -5.56 10.49
C PRO A 28 -10.44 -4.25 10.97
N ILE A 29 -9.32 -3.85 10.37
CA ILE A 29 -8.68 -2.56 10.66
C ILE A 29 -9.53 -1.43 10.07
N ALA A 30 -9.96 -1.54 8.82
CA ALA A 30 -10.83 -0.57 8.17
C ALA A 30 -12.15 -0.40 8.93
N GLU A 31 -12.79 -1.50 9.31
CA GLU A 31 -14.03 -1.51 10.09
C GLU A 31 -13.86 -0.85 11.46
N ARG A 32 -12.75 -1.12 12.16
CA ARG A 32 -12.43 -0.48 13.45
C ARG A 32 -12.35 1.05 13.35
N PHE A 33 -11.92 1.57 12.21
CA PHE A 33 -11.86 3.01 11.95
C PHE A 33 -13.13 3.55 11.26
N GLY A 34 -14.18 2.74 11.12
CA GLY A 34 -15.44 3.13 10.48
C GLY A 34 -15.30 3.43 8.98
N MET A 35 -14.31 2.82 8.32
CA MET A 35 -14.05 3.00 6.89
C MET A 35 -14.62 1.84 6.08
N ASP A 36 -14.97 2.12 4.82
CA ASP A 36 -15.31 1.07 3.86
C ASP A 36 -14.07 0.20 3.54
N PRO A 37 -14.09 -1.12 3.81
CA PRO A 37 -12.94 -1.98 3.55
C PRO A 37 -12.53 -2.03 2.08
N GLY A 38 -13.50 -1.99 1.16
CA GLY A 38 -13.22 -1.99 -0.29
C GLY A 38 -12.42 -0.76 -0.70
N ALA A 39 -12.89 0.43 -0.34
CA ALA A 39 -12.20 1.69 -0.60
C ALA A 39 -10.84 1.77 0.08
N VAL A 40 -10.66 1.15 1.25
CA VAL A 40 -9.34 1.07 1.90
C VAL A 40 -8.39 0.17 1.11
N LEU A 41 -8.85 -0.99 0.67
CA LEU A 41 -8.06 -1.93 -0.14
C LEU A 41 -7.70 -1.33 -1.51
N ASP A 42 -8.61 -0.61 -2.16
CA ASP A 42 -8.36 0.07 -3.44
C ASP A 42 -7.29 1.16 -3.34
N ASN A 43 -7.09 1.72 -2.15
CA ASN A 43 -6.03 2.69 -1.87
C ASN A 43 -4.66 2.06 -1.59
N ILE A 44 -4.55 0.72 -1.61
CA ILE A 44 -3.30 -0.01 -1.42
C ILE A 44 -2.82 -0.55 -2.77
N ILE A 45 -1.70 -0.03 -3.26
CA ILE A 45 -0.98 -0.62 -4.39
C ILE A 45 -0.15 -1.78 -3.86
N TYR A 46 -0.50 -2.99 -4.26
CA TYR A 46 0.24 -4.20 -3.94
C TYR A 46 1.07 -4.66 -5.13
N ALA A 47 2.34 -5.00 -4.89
CA ALA A 47 3.18 -5.67 -5.87
C ALA A 47 4.02 -6.77 -5.20
N ARG A 48 4.10 -7.93 -5.85
CA ARG A 48 4.92 -9.05 -5.39
C ARG A 48 6.22 -9.12 -6.17
N ALA A 49 7.34 -9.07 -5.46
CA ALA A 49 8.67 -9.23 -6.04
C ALA A 49 9.18 -10.65 -5.81
N TYR A 50 9.64 -11.30 -6.88
CA TYR A 50 10.19 -12.68 -6.82
C TYR A 50 11.72 -12.71 -6.90
N THR A 51 12.34 -11.62 -7.36
CA THR A 51 13.79 -11.46 -7.50
C THR A 51 14.21 -10.04 -7.12
N TYR A 52 15.49 -9.85 -6.86
CA TYR A 52 16.05 -8.51 -6.60
C TYR A 52 15.86 -7.56 -7.78
N GLU A 53 16.07 -8.04 -9.01
CA GLU A 53 15.87 -7.24 -10.22
C GLU A 53 14.38 -6.86 -10.40
N HIS A 54 13.47 -7.81 -10.19
CA HIS A 54 12.04 -7.52 -10.23
C HIS A 54 11.66 -6.47 -9.17
N GLN A 55 12.22 -6.58 -7.96
CA GLN A 55 12.01 -5.61 -6.90
C GLN A 55 12.48 -4.20 -7.31
N TYR A 56 13.66 -4.09 -7.93
CA TYR A 56 14.19 -2.82 -8.40
C TYR A 56 13.28 -2.17 -9.44
N ASN A 57 12.81 -2.94 -10.42
CA ASN A 57 11.89 -2.46 -11.46
C ASN A 57 10.55 -2.00 -10.87
N LEU A 58 10.01 -2.72 -9.89
CA LEU A 58 8.79 -2.31 -9.17
C LEU A 58 9.00 -0.99 -8.43
N LEU A 59 10.17 -0.78 -7.81
CA LEU A 59 10.49 0.45 -7.12
C LEU A 59 10.57 1.64 -8.08
N LEU A 60 11.16 1.46 -9.26
CA LEU A 60 11.23 2.50 -10.30
C LEU A 60 9.83 2.88 -10.81
N GLY A 61 9.00 1.89 -11.14
CA GLY A 61 7.62 2.15 -11.58
C GLY A 61 6.78 2.81 -10.49
N LEU A 62 6.99 2.44 -9.23
CA LEU A 62 6.34 3.08 -8.10
C LEU A 62 6.82 4.53 -7.91
N ALA A 63 8.11 4.81 -8.03
CA ALA A 63 8.65 6.16 -7.92
C ALA A 63 8.04 7.10 -8.98
N ALA A 64 7.83 6.61 -10.21
CA ALA A 64 7.10 7.35 -11.23
C ALA A 64 5.66 7.65 -10.80
N LYS A 65 4.91 6.64 -10.32
CA LYS A 65 3.54 6.85 -9.80
C LYS A 65 3.48 7.82 -8.61
N MET A 66 4.47 7.79 -7.72
CA MET A 66 4.56 8.68 -6.57
C MET A 66 4.81 10.15 -6.97
N SER A 67 5.27 10.40 -8.20
CA SER A 67 5.39 11.76 -8.72
C SER A 67 4.06 12.31 -9.26
N GLU A 68 3.12 11.43 -9.61
CA GLU A 68 1.81 11.79 -10.16
C GLU A 68 0.69 11.81 -9.11
N GLU A 69 0.77 10.93 -8.11
CA GLU A 69 -0.27 10.76 -7.09
C GLU A 69 0.31 10.88 -5.67
N PRO A 70 -0.49 11.34 -4.67
CA PRO A 70 -0.01 11.46 -3.30
C PRO A 70 0.07 10.08 -2.60
N PHE A 71 1.29 9.60 -2.37
CA PHE A 71 1.57 8.46 -1.49
C PHE A 71 2.09 8.92 -0.14
N ARG A 72 1.82 8.12 0.89
CA ARG A 72 2.20 8.47 2.28
C ARG A 72 2.93 7.37 3.02
N LEU A 73 2.96 6.16 2.47
CA LEU A 73 3.65 5.03 3.07
C LEU A 73 4.11 4.07 1.98
N LEU A 74 5.38 3.67 2.06
CA LEU A 74 5.95 2.55 1.32
C LEU A 74 6.36 1.48 2.34
N VAL A 75 5.79 0.29 2.23
CA VAL A 75 6.17 -0.86 3.06
C VAL A 75 6.90 -1.88 2.21
N ARG A 76 8.06 -2.30 2.69
CA ARG A 76 8.81 -3.44 2.19
C ARG A 76 8.83 -4.49 3.29
N CYS A 77 8.15 -5.60 3.10
CA CYS A 77 8.36 -6.77 3.95
C CYS A 77 9.60 -7.51 3.45
N TYR A 78 10.41 -8.04 4.38
CA TYR A 78 11.44 -9.02 4.04
C TYR A 78 10.85 -10.39 4.10
#